data_AF-A0A9Q3FEV7-F1
#
_entry.id   AF-A0A9Q3FEV7-F1
#
_cell.length_a   1.000
_cell.length_b   1.000
_cell.length_c   1.000
_cell.angle_alpha   90.00
_cell.angle_beta   90.00
_cell.angle_gamma   90.00
#
_symmetry.space_group_name_H-M   'P 1'
#
loop_
_entity.id
_entity.type
_entity.pdbx_description
1 polymer ?
#
loop_
_entity_poly.entity_id
_entity_poly.type
_entity_poly.pdbx_seq_one_letter_code
_entity_poly.pdbx_strand_id
1 'polypeptide(L)'
;MVRRLCAYGLEFKDCDGFTHDWCILLPSLELEYRTSIHASTNQTPAILEKGGNTRLPQDSLRKYLVEIHTTDSSFRVMLYKARKHEARCMEDSFAYAKEKWDKSHATPDFKVGDLLLVSTTNFNNIKG
;
A
#
# COMPACT_ATOMS: atom_id res chain seq x y z
N MET A 1 5.75 5.26 0.93
CA MET A 1 5.32 5.12 -0.48
C MET A 1 3.79 5.07 -0.60
N VAL A 2 3.09 4.36 0.29
CA VAL A 2 1.60 4.31 0.38
C VAL A 2 0.92 5.67 0.48
N ARG A 3 1.47 6.60 1.28
CA ARG A 3 0.91 7.97 1.45
C ARG A 3 0.81 8.80 0.15
N ARG A 4 1.53 8.43 -0.91
CA ARG A 4 1.48 9.15 -2.19
C ARG A 4 0.43 8.59 -3.16
N LEU A 5 -0.05 7.36 -2.93
CA LEU A 5 -0.90 6.61 -3.86
C LEU A 5 -2.25 6.24 -3.25
N CYS A 6 -2.32 6.16 -1.92
CA CYS A 6 -3.57 6.06 -1.20
C CYS A 6 -4.05 7.46 -0.80
N ALA A 7 -5.33 7.69 -1.10
CA ALA A 7 -6.21 8.62 -0.40
C ALA A 7 -6.24 10.07 -0.90
N TYR A 8 -6.68 10.29 -2.15
CA TYR A 8 -7.53 11.44 -2.44
C TYR A 8 -8.90 10.92 -2.90
N GLY A 9 -9.97 11.41 -2.28
CA GLY A 9 -11.36 11.13 -2.71
C GLY A 9 -12.02 9.86 -2.15
N LEU A 10 -11.42 9.20 -1.13
CA LEU A 10 -12.13 8.14 -0.40
C LEU A 10 -13.00 8.79 0.69
N GLU A 11 -14.31 8.73 0.51
CA GLU A 11 -15.28 9.15 1.51
C GLU A 11 -16.05 7.93 2.01
N PHE A 12 -16.22 7.83 3.33
CA PHE A 12 -17.05 6.80 3.95
C PHE A 12 -18.19 7.46 4.73
N LYS A 13 -19.44 7.14 4.38
CA LYS A 13 -20.62 7.59 5.12
C LYS A 13 -21.07 6.52 6.11
N ASP A 14 -21.09 6.89 7.39
CA ASP A 14 -21.60 6.06 8.47
C ASP A 14 -23.12 5.98 8.47
N CYS A 15 -23.67 4.98 9.16
CA CYS A 15 -25.11 4.83 9.37
C CYS A 15 -25.73 6.03 10.10
N ASP A 16 -24.92 6.72 10.91
CA ASP A 16 -25.30 7.92 11.67
C ASP A 16 -25.20 9.22 10.85
N GLY A 17 -24.88 9.12 9.54
CA GLY A 17 -24.83 10.26 8.62
C GLY A 17 -23.50 11.03 8.60
N PHE A 18 -22.53 10.65 9.43
CA PHE A 18 -21.18 11.23 9.40
C PHE A 18 -20.43 10.80 8.14
N THR A 19 -19.86 11.77 7.42
CA THR A 19 -18.98 11.51 6.28
C THR A 19 -17.54 11.61 6.75
N HIS A 20 -16.84 10.49 6.75
CA HIS A 20 -15.42 10.38 7.07
C HIS A 20 -14.61 10.66 5.81
N ASP A 21 -13.88 11.78 5.83
CA ASP A 21 -12.96 12.17 4.77
C ASP A 21 -11.72 11.27 4.78
N TRP A 22 -10.98 11.26 3.68
CA TRP A 22 -9.84 10.39 3.44
C TRP A 22 -8.73 10.56 4.50
N CYS A 23 -8.60 11.75 5.09
CA CYS A 23 -7.67 12.05 6.18
C CYS A 23 -7.96 11.20 7.43
N ILE A 24 -9.24 10.98 7.74
CA ILE A 24 -9.70 10.21 8.90
C ILE A 24 -9.51 8.71 8.66
N LEU A 25 -9.58 8.27 7.40
CA LEU A 25 -9.38 6.88 7.00
C LEU A 25 -7.90 6.48 6.87
N LEU A 26 -6.98 7.44 6.89
CA LEU A 26 -5.55 7.21 6.73
C LEU A 26 -4.95 6.20 7.73
N PRO A 27 -5.26 6.26 9.05
CA PRO A 27 -4.74 5.28 10.00
C PRO A 27 -5.20 3.85 9.69
N SER A 28 -6.46 3.71 9.25
CA SER A 28 -7.05 2.43 8.86
C SER A 28 -6.37 1.87 7.60
N LEU A 29 -6.12 2.70 6.59
CA LEU A 29 -5.39 2.31 5.39
C LEU A 29 -3.93 1.95 5.66
N GLU A 30 -3.24 2.70 6.53
CA GLU A 30 -1.85 2.40 6.92
C GLU A 30 -1.76 1.05 7.66
N LEU A 31 -2.78 0.73 8.45
CA LEU A 31 -2.87 -0.53 9.17
C LEU A 31 -3.11 -1.72 8.22
N GLU A 32 -4.05 -1.61 7.29
CA GLU A 32 -4.32 -2.65 6.28
C GLU A 32 -3.09 -2.91 5.38
N TYR A 33 -2.39 -1.86 4.95
CA TYR A 33 -1.18 -2.03 4.15
C TYR A 33 -0.08 -2.80 4.91
N ARG A 34 0.07 -2.54 6.20
CA ARG A 34 1.06 -3.24 7.03
C ARG A 34 0.76 -4.72 7.20
N THR A 35 -0.51 -5.10 7.15
CA THR A 35 -0.97 -6.48 7.34
C THR A 35 -1.23 -7.20 6.01
N SER A 36 -1.16 -6.51 4.87
CA SER A 36 -1.32 -7.12 3.55
C SER A 36 -0.07 -7.91 3.12
N ILE A 37 -0.27 -9.02 2.41
CA ILE A 37 0.82 -9.87 1.93
C ILE A 37 1.43 -9.22 0.69
N HIS A 38 2.73 -8.95 0.73
CA HIS A 38 3.41 -8.35 -0.41
C HIS A 38 3.79 -9.40 -1.46
N ALA A 39 3.53 -9.12 -2.74
CA ALA A 39 3.67 -10.08 -3.84
C ALA A 39 5.11 -10.59 -4.06
N SER A 40 6.13 -9.77 -3.79
CA SER A 40 7.53 -10.16 -4.01
C SER A 40 8.13 -10.99 -2.87
N THR A 41 7.69 -10.78 -1.63
CA THR A 41 8.29 -11.42 -0.44
C THR A 41 7.40 -12.49 0.16
N ASN A 42 6.12 -12.56 -0.25
CA ASN A 42 5.09 -13.42 0.35
C ASN A 42 4.94 -13.23 1.87
N GLN A 43 5.42 -12.10 2.40
CA GLN A 43 5.34 -11.74 3.81
C GLN A 43 4.69 -10.36 3.94
N THR A 44 4.10 -10.10 5.10
CA THR A 44 3.54 -8.79 5.41
C THR A 44 4.64 -7.80 5.77
N PRO A 45 4.50 -6.50 5.43
CA PRO A 45 5.46 -5.48 5.86
C PRO A 45 5.66 -5.45 7.39
N ALA A 46 4.61 -5.68 8.18
CA ALA A 46 4.71 -5.73 9.64
C ALA A 46 5.62 -6.85 10.16
N ILE A 47 5.61 -8.03 9.52
CA ILE A 47 6.52 -9.14 9.88
C ILE A 47 7.96 -8.77 9.56
N LEU A 48 8.20 -8.16 8.39
CA LEU A 48 9.55 -7.77 7.98
C LEU A 48 10.13 -6.64 8.85
N GLU A 49 9.30 -5.69 9.27
CA GLU A 49 9.74 -4.56 10.10
C GLU A 49 9.87 -4.90 11.59
N LYS A 50 8.92 -5.67 12.14
CA LYS A 50 8.73 -5.83 13.59
C LYS A 50 8.74 -7.28 14.07
N GLY A 51 8.88 -8.25 13.16
CA GLY A 51 8.89 -9.68 13.49
C GLY A 51 7.51 -10.27 13.83
N GLY A 52 6.42 -9.54 13.64
CA GLY A 52 5.08 -10.03 13.94
C GLY A 52 3.94 -9.16 13.38
N ASN A 53 2.79 -9.78 13.16
CA ASN A 53 1.57 -9.10 12.74
C ASN A 53 0.75 -8.60 13.93
N THR A 54 0.27 -7.36 13.84
CA THR A 54 -0.72 -6.82 14.77
C THR A 54 -2.04 -7.57 14.60
N ARG A 55 -2.61 -8.08 15.69
CA ARG A 55 -3.94 -8.70 15.65
C ARG A 55 -5.00 -7.61 15.50
N LEU A 56 -5.80 -7.68 14.44
CA LEU A 56 -6.88 -6.71 14.23
C LEU A 56 -8.10 -7.07 15.09
N PRO A 57 -8.93 -6.10 15.50
CA PRO A 57 -10.20 -6.38 16.17
C PRO A 57 -11.09 -7.32 15.35
N GLN A 58 -11.04 -7.20 14.02
CA GLN A 58 -11.75 -8.11 13.10
C GLN A 58 -11.27 -9.56 13.19
N ASP A 59 -9.99 -9.80 13.43
CA ASP A 59 -9.42 -11.14 13.59
C ASP A 59 -9.84 -11.76 14.94
N SER A 60 -10.20 -10.92 15.91
CA SER A 60 -10.63 -11.31 17.26
C SER A 60 -12.14 -11.53 17.36
N LEU A 61 -12.92 -10.95 16.45
CA LEU A 61 -14.37 -11.16 16.37
C LEU A 61 -14.65 -12.56 15.81
N ARG A 62 -15.03 -13.50 16.69
CA ARG A 62 -15.55 -14.81 16.27
C ARG A 62 -16.72 -14.59 15.32
N LYS A 63 -16.73 -15.32 14.20
CA LYS A 63 -17.81 -15.36 13.19
C LYS A 63 -19.24 -15.54 13.76
N TYR A 64 -19.36 -16.02 14.99
CA TYR A 64 -20.60 -16.39 15.66
C TYR A 64 -20.98 -15.50 16.86
N LEU A 65 -20.24 -14.41 17.15
CA LEU A 65 -20.69 -13.50 18.20
C LEU A 65 -21.82 -12.59 17.68
N VAL A 66 -22.89 -12.53 18.45
CA VAL A 66 -23.99 -11.56 18.35
C VAL A 66 -23.38 -10.17 18.20
N GLU A 67 -23.91 -9.36 17.26
CA GLU A 67 -23.44 -7.99 16.99
C GLU A 67 -23.31 -7.21 18.30
N ILE A 68 -22.06 -6.94 18.70
CA ILE A 68 -21.75 -6.46 20.06
C ILE A 68 -22.09 -4.96 20.19
N HIS A 69 -22.10 -4.21 19.08
CA HIS A 69 -22.56 -2.81 19.04
C HIS A 69 -22.82 -2.36 17.59
N THR A 70 -23.77 -1.45 17.37
CA THR A 70 -24.09 -0.88 16.04
C THR A 70 -22.92 -0.09 15.42
N THR A 71 -22.03 0.46 16.24
CA THR A 71 -20.82 1.16 15.81
C THR A 71 -19.74 0.19 15.28
N ASP A 72 -19.65 -1.02 15.86
CA ASP A 72 -18.64 -2.01 15.47
C ASP A 72 -18.94 -2.61 14.10
N SER A 73 -20.22 -2.79 13.77
CA SER A 73 -20.64 -3.26 12.45
C SER A 73 -20.34 -2.23 11.36
N SER A 74 -20.59 -0.95 11.62
CA SER A 74 -20.24 0.16 10.71
C SER A 74 -18.74 0.30 10.53
N PHE A 75 -17.96 0.20 11.60
CA PHE A 75 -16.49 0.22 11.55
C PHE A 75 -15.93 -0.96 10.74
N ARG A 76 -16.54 -2.14 10.85
CA ARG A 76 -16.17 -3.31 10.03
C ARG A 76 -16.44 -3.07 8.55
N VAL A 77 -17.58 -2.49 8.20
CA VAL A 77 -17.93 -2.14 6.81
C VAL A 77 -16.97 -1.09 6.26
N MET A 78 -16.59 -0.10 7.07
CA MET A 78 -15.59 0.91 6.71
C MET A 78 -14.25 0.26 6.36
N LEU A 79 -13.73 -0.61 7.23
CA LEU A 79 -12.47 -1.32 6.99
C LEU A 79 -12.53 -2.21 5.74
N TYR A 80 -13.64 -2.91 5.52
CA TYR A 80 -13.81 -3.71 4.30
C TYR A 80 -13.77 -2.86 3.03
N LYS A 81 -14.43 -1.69 3.04
CA LYS A 81 -14.37 -0.72 1.93
C LYS A 81 -12.97 -0.17 1.74
N ALA A 82 -12.28 0.17 2.83
CA ALA A 82 -10.90 0.66 2.80
C ALA A 82 -9.95 -0.38 2.17
N ARG A 83 -10.06 -1.65 2.60
CA ARG A 83 -9.27 -2.76 2.04
C ARG A 83 -9.52 -2.99 0.55
N LYS A 84 -10.78 -2.94 0.12
CA LYS A 84 -11.13 -3.06 -1.31
C LYS A 84 -10.55 -1.89 -2.13
N HIS A 85 -10.58 -0.68 -1.58
CA HIS A 85 -10.03 0.50 -2.23
C HIS A 85 -8.50 0.44 -2.31
N GLU A 86 -7.85 0.03 -1.23
CA GLU A 86 -6.40 -0.14 -1.16
C GLU A 86 -5.90 -1.15 -2.19
N ALA A 87 -6.57 -2.30 -2.33
CA ALA A 87 -6.23 -3.31 -3.33
C ALA A 87 -6.21 -2.71 -4.75
N ARG A 88 -7.22 -1.92 -5.10
CA ARG A 88 -7.27 -1.21 -6.38
C ARG A 88 -6.16 -0.18 -6.52
N CYS A 89 -5.92 0.64 -5.48
CA CYS A 89 -4.84 1.63 -5.50
C CYS A 89 -3.45 0.98 -5.68
N MET A 90 -3.24 -0.20 -5.10
CA MET A 90 -2.03 -0.98 -5.30
C MET A 90 -1.91 -1.43 -6.76
N GLU A 91 -2.95 -2.03 -7.34
CA GLU A 91 -2.98 -2.44 -8.75
C GLU A 91 -2.69 -1.26 -9.69
N ASP A 92 -3.40 -0.14 -9.51
CA ASP A 92 -3.22 1.09 -10.30
C ASP A 92 -1.79 1.62 -10.18
N SER A 93 -1.22 1.61 -8.98
CA SER A 93 0.17 2.01 -8.74
C SER A 93 1.16 1.11 -9.47
N PHE A 94 0.96 -0.21 -9.43
CA PHE A 94 1.84 -1.16 -10.12
C PHE A 94 1.75 -0.98 -11.64
N ALA A 95 0.54 -0.82 -12.18
CA ALA A 95 0.31 -0.56 -13.58
C ALA A 95 0.99 0.75 -14.04
N TYR A 96 0.81 1.83 -13.29
CA TYR A 96 1.44 3.12 -13.57
C TYR A 96 2.97 3.04 -13.54
N ALA A 97 3.53 2.39 -12.52
CA ALA A 97 4.98 2.23 -12.40
C ALA A 97 5.57 1.42 -13.56
N LYS A 98 4.87 0.35 -13.97
CA LYS A 98 5.24 -0.47 -15.12
C LYS A 98 5.16 0.31 -16.43
N GLU A 99 4.05 0.99 -16.69
CA GLU A 99 3.87 1.78 -17.92
C GLU A 99 4.93 2.88 -18.03
N LYS A 100 5.22 3.57 -16.91
CA LYS A 100 6.27 4.59 -16.86
C LYS A 100 7.65 3.98 -17.14
N TRP A 101 7.94 2.82 -16.54
CA TRP A 101 9.18 2.10 -16.76
C TRP A 101 9.32 1.69 -18.23
N ASP A 102 8.31 1.04 -18.80
CA ASP A 102 8.29 0.58 -20.20
C ASP A 102 8.45 1.75 -21.18
N LYS A 103 7.86 2.92 -20.89
CA LYS A 103 8.01 4.14 -21.70
C LYS A 103 9.40 4.76 -21.61
N SER A 104 10.04 4.73 -20.44
CA SER A 104 11.34 5.39 -20.23
C SER A 104 12.53 4.45 -20.43
N HIS A 105 12.32 3.13 -20.39
CA HIS A 105 13.38 2.14 -20.59
C HIS A 105 13.65 1.93 -22.07
N ALA A 106 14.58 2.72 -22.60
CA ALA A 106 15.36 2.28 -23.73
C ALA A 106 16.47 1.37 -23.18
N THR A 107 16.46 0.07 -23.50
CA THR A 107 17.65 -0.77 -23.29
C THR A 107 18.72 -0.32 -24.26
N PRO A 108 19.82 0.27 -23.80
CA PRO A 108 20.90 0.64 -24.69
C PRO A 108 21.59 -0.62 -25.22
N ASP A 109 21.77 -0.70 -26.54
CA ASP A 109 22.51 -1.79 -27.20
C ASP A 109 24.01 -1.52 -27.08
N PHE A 110 24.58 -1.81 -25.91
CA PHE A 110 26.01 -1.66 -25.67
C PHE A 110 26.75 -2.91 -26.16
N LYS A 111 27.78 -2.73 -26.98
CA LYS A 111 28.67 -3.81 -27.40
C LYS A 111 29.97 -3.76 -26.63
N VAL A 112 30.59 -4.93 -26.48
CA VAL A 112 31.91 -5.04 -25.85
C VAL A 112 32.92 -4.27 -26.68
N GLY A 113 33.50 -3.21 -26.12
CA GLY A 113 34.44 -2.31 -26.79
C GLY A 113 33.91 -0.90 -27.06
N ASP A 114 32.61 -0.63 -26.83
CA ASP A 114 32.04 0.70 -26.99
C ASP A 114 32.49 1.66 -25.86
N LEU A 115 32.87 2.89 -26.25
CA LEU A 115 33.16 3.95 -25.29
C LEU A 115 31.85 4.57 -24.80
N LEU A 116 31.63 4.52 -23.49
CA LEU A 116 30.43 5.01 -22.84
C LEU A 116 30.75 6.12 -21.84
N LEU A 117 29.87 7.12 -21.78
CA LEU A 117 29.93 8.18 -20.79
C LEU A 117 29.19 7.75 -19.52
N VAL A 118 29.90 7.72 -18.40
CA VAL A 118 29.32 7.42 -17.08
C VAL A 118 28.89 8.73 -16.43
N SER A 119 27.62 8.83 -16.03
CA SER A 119 27.17 9.94 -15.19
C SER A 119 27.73 9.76 -13.77
N THR A 120 28.66 10.63 -13.37
CA THR A 120 29.32 10.60 -12.06
C THR A 120 28.46 11.14 -10.92
N THR A 121 27.22 11.57 -11.18
CA THR A 121 26.33 12.21 -10.21
C THR A 121 26.07 11.41 -8.94
N ASN A 122 26.09 10.06 -9.02
CA ASN A 122 25.93 9.16 -7.88
C ASN A 122 27.22 8.40 -7.50
N PHE A 123 28.35 8.67 -8.17
CA PHE A 123 29.63 8.02 -7.93
C PHE A 123 30.55 8.91 -7.10
N ASN A 124 30.15 9.27 -5.88
CA ASN A 124 31.00 10.04 -4.96
C ASN A 124 32.06 9.19 -4.23
N ASN A 125 32.11 7.87 -4.48
CA ASN A 125 32.97 6.94 -3.74
C ASN A 125 33.89 6.08 -4.62
N ILE A 126 34.24 6.54 -5.82
CA ILE A 126 35.34 5.94 -6.59
C ILE A 126 36.64 6.66 -6.22
N LYS A 127 37.09 6.44 -4.98
CA LYS A 127 38.49 6.64 -4.59
C LYS A 127 39.03 5.27 -4.20
N GLY A 128 39.54 4.57 -5.20
CA GLY A 128 40.56 3.54 -5.06
C GLY A 128 41.85 4.10 -5.61
#